data_AF-A0A2N0NEI6-F1
#
_entry.id   AF-A0A2N0NEI6-F1
#
_cell.length_a   1.000
_cell.length_b   1.000
_cell.length_c   1.000
_cell.angle_alpha   90.00
_cell.angle_beta   90.00
_cell.angle_gamma   90.00
#
_symmetry.space_group_name_H-M   'P 1'
#
loop_
_entity.id
_entity.type
_entity.pdbx_description
1 polymer ?
#
loop_
_entity_poly.entity_id
_entity_poly.type
_entity_poly.pdbx_seq_one_letter_code
_entity_poly.pdbx_strand_id
1 'polypeptide(L)'
;MATLSGKLAGITLPIDHFGTHLNSQGKVINPELALQNFRYAGEALCDIWRRDLIFGRSVDTQYVEELVNPFENLHFDCTEKEKAEQQKQQKKKRENENDLTECFVPWT
;
A
#
# COMPACT_ATOMS: atom_id res chain seq x y z
N MET A 1 10.42 5.16 7.27
CA MET A 1 10.56 3.85 6.60
C MET A 1 9.84 3.94 5.26
N ALA A 2 10.58 4.02 4.15
CA ALA A 2 10.06 4.16 2.79
C ALA A 2 11.04 3.60 1.75
N THR A 3 11.86 2.61 2.14
CA THR A 3 12.97 2.12 1.30
C THR A 3 12.50 1.48 -0.01
N LEU A 4 11.33 0.83 0.01
CA LEU A 4 10.78 0.13 -1.16
C LEU A 4 9.96 1.03 -2.06
N SER A 5 8.99 1.79 -1.50
CA SER A 5 8.14 2.68 -2.29
C SER A 5 8.93 3.75 -3.03
N GLY A 6 10.03 4.26 -2.44
CA GLY A 6 10.93 5.20 -3.09
C GLY A 6 11.75 4.59 -4.24
N LYS A 7 12.15 3.32 -4.14
CA LYS A 7 12.89 2.63 -5.21
C LYS A 7 12.00 2.21 -6.38
N LEU A 8 10.72 1.95 -6.11
CA LEU A 8 9.73 1.61 -7.13
C LEU A 8 9.17 2.86 -7.82
N ALA A 9 9.33 4.04 -7.23
CA ALA A 9 8.91 5.29 -7.84
C ALA A 9 9.63 5.50 -9.19
N GLY A 10 8.87 5.59 -10.27
CA GLY A 10 9.39 5.81 -11.62
C GLY A 10 9.79 4.54 -12.38
N ILE A 11 9.67 3.35 -11.79
CA ILE A 11 9.83 2.11 -12.56
C ILE A 11 8.63 1.95 -13.50
N THR A 12 8.92 1.89 -14.79
CA THR A 12 7.91 1.58 -15.81
C THR A 12 8.05 0.11 -16.18
N LEU A 13 6.98 -0.65 -15.95
CA LEU A 13 6.92 -2.05 -16.34
C LEU A 13 6.42 -2.16 -17.78
N PRO A 14 6.89 -3.16 -18.54
CA PRO A 14 6.41 -3.38 -19.89
C PRO A 14 4.95 -3.82 -19.87
N ILE A 15 4.09 -3.06 -20.55
CA ILE A 15 2.65 -3.35 -20.64
C ILE A 15 2.31 -4.26 -21.82
N ASP A 16 3.22 -4.41 -22.77
CA ASP A 16 3.00 -5.04 -24.07
C ASP A 16 4.13 -6.00 -24.45
N HIS A 17 4.74 -6.67 -23.45
CA HIS A 17 5.87 -7.58 -23.65
C HIS A 17 5.60 -8.65 -24.74
N PHE A 18 4.37 -9.19 -24.78
CA PHE A 18 3.92 -10.17 -25.78
C PHE A 18 3.12 -9.55 -26.93
N GLY A 19 2.99 -8.23 -26.97
CA GLY A 19 2.23 -7.48 -27.95
C GLY A 19 1.16 -6.58 -27.34
N THR A 20 0.61 -5.70 -28.17
CA THR A 20 -0.39 -4.71 -27.79
C THR A 20 -1.75 -5.35 -27.56
N HIS A 21 -2.18 -5.36 -26.30
CA HIS A 21 -3.49 -5.86 -25.87
C HIS A 21 -4.53 -4.73 -25.70
N LEU A 22 -4.12 -3.49 -25.99
CA LEU A 22 -4.93 -2.26 -25.87
C LEU A 22 -5.24 -1.68 -27.25
N ASN A 23 -6.41 -1.08 -27.41
CA ASN A 23 -6.71 -0.22 -28.56
C ASN A 23 -6.13 1.20 -28.37
N SER A 24 -6.29 2.06 -29.38
CA SER A 24 -5.87 3.46 -29.34
C SER A 24 -6.54 4.31 -28.25
N GLN A 25 -7.62 3.80 -27.64
CA GLN A 25 -8.31 4.44 -26.51
C GLN A 25 -7.91 3.83 -25.15
N GLY A 26 -6.96 2.90 -25.12
CA GLY A 26 -6.51 2.22 -23.90
C GLY A 26 -7.46 1.14 -23.37
N LYS A 27 -8.44 0.68 -24.18
CA LYS A 27 -9.35 -0.41 -23.83
C LYS A 27 -8.76 -1.77 -24.22
N VAL A 28 -8.89 -2.74 -23.33
CA VAL A 28 -8.46 -4.13 -23.58
C VAL A 28 -9.25 -4.73 -24.74
N ILE A 29 -8.54 -5.11 -25.80
CA ILE A 29 -9.09 -5.79 -26.98
C ILE A 29 -8.85 -7.29 -26.94
N ASN A 30 -7.77 -7.73 -26.27
CA ASN A 30 -7.42 -9.13 -26.14
C ASN A 30 -7.17 -9.45 -24.66
N PRO A 31 -8.15 -10.05 -23.95
CA PRO A 31 -8.05 -10.30 -22.51
C PRO A 31 -7.00 -11.36 -22.17
N GLU A 32 -6.81 -12.36 -23.02
CA GLU A 32 -5.81 -13.41 -22.80
C GLU A 32 -4.39 -12.83 -22.88
N LEU A 33 -4.13 -12.01 -23.89
CA LEU A 33 -2.86 -11.31 -24.04
C LEU A 33 -2.63 -10.28 -22.93
N ALA A 34 -3.71 -9.63 -22.46
CA ALA A 34 -3.63 -8.74 -21.31
C ALA A 34 -3.18 -9.48 -20.05
N LEU A 35 -3.81 -10.62 -19.73
CA LEU A 35 -3.43 -11.44 -18.58
C LEU A 35 -1.96 -11.87 -18.65
N GLN A 36 -1.51 -12.33 -19.81
CA GLN A 36 -0.12 -12.75 -19.99
C GLN A 36 0.88 -11.59 -19.79
N ASN A 37 0.57 -10.40 -20.30
CA ASN A 37 1.39 -9.20 -20.10
C ASN A 37 1.38 -8.74 -18.62
N PHE A 38 0.22 -8.77 -17.97
CA PHE A 38 0.10 -8.42 -16.54
C PHE A 38 0.88 -9.38 -15.65
N ARG A 39 0.78 -10.69 -15.92
CA ARG A 39 1.56 -11.71 -15.22
C ARG A 39 3.06 -11.43 -15.36
N TYR A 40 3.53 -11.17 -16.58
CA TYR A 40 4.94 -10.85 -16.82
C TYR A 40 5.40 -9.61 -16.06
N ALA A 41 4.59 -8.55 -16.04
CA ALA A 41 4.88 -7.34 -15.26
C ALA A 41 4.95 -7.64 -13.75
N GLY A 42 4.06 -8.51 -13.24
CA GLY A 42 4.06 -8.97 -11.85
C GLY A 42 5.31 -9.80 -11.50
N GLU A 43 5.72 -10.71 -12.38
CA GLU A 43 6.95 -11.49 -12.24
C GLU A 43 8.20 -10.57 -12.27
N ALA A 44 8.23 -9.58 -13.17
CA ALA A 44 9.30 -8.58 -13.21
C ALA A 44 9.39 -7.75 -11.92
N LEU A 45 8.26 -7.39 -11.31
CA LEU A 45 8.24 -6.75 -9.98
C LEU A 45 8.80 -7.67 -8.90
N CYS A 46 8.44 -8.95 -8.93
CA CYS A 46 8.96 -9.94 -7.99
C CYS A 46 10.49 -10.01 -8.07
N ASP A 47 11.04 -10.01 -9.28
CA ASP A 47 12.49 -10.01 -9.49
C ASP A 47 13.18 -8.73 -8.99
N ILE A 48 12.54 -7.57 -9.16
CA ILE A 48 13.04 -6.31 -8.60
C ILE A 48 13.08 -6.40 -7.07
N TRP A 49 12.03 -6.96 -6.45
CA TRP A 49 11.93 -7.08 -5.00
C TRP A 49 12.91 -8.11 -4.41
N ARG A 50 13.14 -9.24 -5.09
CA ARG A 50 14.14 -10.25 -4.66
C ARG A 50 15.55 -9.70 -4.57
N ARG A 51 15.87 -8.73 -5.42
CA ARG A 51 17.18 -8.07 -5.44
C ARG A 51 17.35 -7.09 -4.27
N ASP A 52 16.26 -6.61 -3.69
CA ASP A 52 16.34 -5.65 -2.59
C ASP A 52 16.41 -6.37 -1.23
N LEU A 53 17.38 -5.98 -0.41
CA LEU A 53 17.54 -6.51 0.93
C LEU A 53 16.68 -5.70 1.90
N ILE A 54 15.49 -6.19 2.22
CA ILE A 54 14.64 -5.56 3.23
C ILE A 54 15.25 -5.87 4.61
N PHE A 55 15.70 -4.82 5.31
CA PHE A 55 16.37 -4.92 6.62
C PHE A 55 17.58 -5.89 6.60
N GLY A 56 18.31 -5.96 5.48
CA GLY A 56 19.48 -6.84 5.34
C GLY A 56 19.15 -8.32 5.14
N ARG A 57 17.88 -8.67 4.90
CA ARG A 57 17.45 -10.03 4.61
C ARG A 57 16.95 -10.14 3.17
N SER A 58 17.21 -11.30 2.56
CA SER A 58 16.61 -11.66 1.28
C SER A 58 15.11 -11.83 1.42
N VAL A 59 14.39 -11.51 0.35
CA VAL A 59 12.94 -11.56 0.31
C VAL A 59 12.53 -12.56 -0.77
N ASP A 60 11.70 -13.52 -0.40
CA ASP A 60 11.01 -14.36 -1.35
C ASP A 60 9.77 -13.65 -1.84
N THR A 61 9.62 -13.58 -3.16
CA THR A 61 8.48 -12.94 -3.82
C THR A 61 7.94 -13.86 -4.89
N GLN A 62 6.62 -13.84 -5.06
CA GLN A 62 5.94 -14.66 -6.05
C GLN A 62 4.72 -13.89 -6.56
N TYR A 63 4.52 -13.93 -7.87
CA TYR A 63 3.26 -13.49 -8.47
C TYR A 63 2.21 -14.57 -8.25
N VAL A 64 1.07 -14.19 -7.68
CA VAL A 64 -0.06 -15.07 -7.42
C VAL A 64 -1.26 -14.57 -8.23
N GLU A 65 -1.72 -15.40 -9.16
CA GLU A 65 -2.93 -15.15 -9.93
C GLU A 65 -4.12 -15.68 -9.15
N GLU A 66 -4.67 -14.85 -8.26
CA GLU A 66 -5.82 -15.21 -7.44
C GLU A 66 -7.06 -14.43 -7.86
N LEU A 67 -8.14 -15.17 -8.13
CA LEU A 67 -9.46 -14.60 -8.43
C LEU A 67 -10.15 -14.04 -7.17
N VAL A 68 -9.64 -14.40 -5.98
CA VAL A 68 -10.19 -14.03 -4.67
C VAL A 68 -9.09 -13.43 -3.83
N ASN A 69 -9.33 -12.26 -3.23
CA ASN A 69 -8.32 -11.56 -2.45
C ASN A 69 -7.91 -12.40 -1.22
N PRO A 70 -6.64 -12.85 -1.11
CA PRO A 70 -6.19 -13.69 0.00
C PRO A 70 -6.17 -12.92 1.33
N PHE A 71 -6.21 -11.60 1.28
CA PHE A 71 -6.16 -10.73 2.46
C PHE A 71 -7.55 -10.28 2.94
N GLU A 72 -8.63 -10.72 2.29
CA GLU A 72 -9.99 -10.27 2.63
C GLU A 72 -10.39 -10.62 4.08
N ASN A 73 -9.79 -11.68 4.63
CA ASN A 73 -10.00 -12.13 6.01
C ASN A 73 -8.80 -11.85 6.94
N LEU A 74 -7.78 -11.11 6.48
CA LEU A 74 -6.58 -10.90 7.28
C LEU A 74 -6.78 -9.73 8.27
N HIS A 75 -6.99 -10.06 9.54
CA HIS A 75 -7.05 -9.07 10.62
C HIS A 75 -5.65 -8.82 11.18
N PHE A 76 -5.10 -7.63 10.96
CA PHE A 76 -3.84 -7.23 11.57
C PHE A 76 -4.09 -6.64 12.97
N ASP A 77 -3.58 -7.29 14.02
CA ASP A 77 -3.65 -6.84 15.42
C ASP A 77 -3.00 -5.46 15.67
N CYS A 78 -2.24 -4.94 14.72
CA CYS A 78 -1.65 -3.60 14.77
C CYS A 78 -2.72 -2.50 14.84
N THR A 79 -3.89 -2.74 14.21
CA THR A 79 -4.96 -1.75 14.08
C THR A 79 -5.55 -1.34 15.43
N GLU A 80 -5.64 -2.27 16.39
CA GLU A 80 -6.23 -2.01 17.70
C GLU A 80 -5.30 -1.17 18.60
N LYS A 81 -3.98 -1.40 18.50
CA LYS A 81 -2.98 -0.59 19.22
C LYS A 81 -2.94 0.84 18.67
N GLU A 82 -2.98 0.99 17.35
CA GLU A 82 -2.97 2.31 16.71
C GLU A 82 -4.27 3.09 17.01
N LYS A 83 -5.44 2.46 16.95
CA LYS A 83 -6.71 3.07 17.35
C LYS A 83 -6.72 3.48 18.83
N ALA A 84 -6.20 2.64 19.72
CA ALA A 84 -6.10 2.96 21.15
C ALA A 84 -5.16 4.15 21.41
N GLU A 85 -4.07 4.25 20.64
CA GLU A 85 -3.14 5.37 20.73
C GLU A 85 -3.73 6.68 20.18
N GLN A 86 -4.42 6.61 19.04
CA GLN A 86 -5.16 7.74 18.48
C GLN A 86 -6.27 8.24 19.43
N GLN A 87 -7.00 7.33 20.09
CA GLN A 87 -7.99 7.67 21.11
C GLN A 87 -7.36 8.33 22.34
N LYS A 88 -6.22 7.84 22.82
CA LYS A 88 -5.47 8.47 23.92
C LYS A 88 -5.03 9.88 23.55
N GLN A 89 -4.52 10.09 22.33
CA GLN A 89 -4.10 11.41 21.85
C GLN A 89 -5.30 12.37 21.71
N GLN A 90 -6.45 11.91 21.23
CA GLN A 90 -7.67 12.72 21.14
C GLN A 90 -8.25 13.07 22.52
N LYS A 91 -8.22 12.14 23.47
CA LYS A 91 -8.65 12.40 24.85
C LYS A 91 -7.77 13.45 25.51
N LYS A 92 -6.45 13.33 25.35
CA LYS A 92 -5.47 14.28 25.88
C LYS A 92 -5.62 15.68 25.26
N LYS A 93 -5.97 15.79 23.97
CA LYS A 93 -6.28 17.09 23.33
C LYS A 93 -7.54 17.75 23.89
N ARG A 94 -8.62 16.97 24.09
CA ARG A 94 -9.87 17.47 24.68
C ARG A 94 -9.70 17.90 26.13
N GLU A 95 -8.93 17.16 26.93
CA GLU A 95 -8.61 17.54 28.31
C GLU A 95 -7.83 18.86 28.34
N ASN A 96 -6.84 19.03 27.46
CA ASN A 96 -6.03 20.26 27.39
C ASN A 96 -6.85 21.48 26.92
N GLU A 97 -7.83 21.27 26.04
CA GLU A 97 -8.76 22.31 25.57
C GLU A 97 -9.76 22.71 26.67
N ASN A 98 -10.25 21.74 27.44
CA ASN A 98 -11.14 21.99 28.58
C ASN A 98 -10.42 22.74 29.72
N ASP A 99 -9.17 22.37 30.03
CA ASP A 99 -8.32 23.05 31.03
C ASP A 99 -8.08 24.53 30.65
N LEU A 100 -7.91 24.82 29.36
CA LEU A 100 -7.80 26.18 28.82
C LEU A 100 -9.11 26.98 28.97
N THR A 101 -10.27 26.33 28.89
CA THR A 101 -11.58 26.97 29.05
C THR A 101 -12.00 27.19 30.50
N GLU A 102 -11.57 26.35 31.44
CA GLU A 102 -11.86 26.52 32.88
C GLU A 102 -11.04 27.64 33.55
N CYS A 103 -9.94 28.08 32.92
CA CYS A 103 -9.14 29.21 33.41
C CYS A 103 -9.78 30.59 33.16
N PHE A 104 -10.90 30.67 32.45
CA PHE A 104 -11.56 31.94 32.15
C PHE A 104 -12.57 32.32 33.24
N VAL A 105 -12.05 32.76 34.39
CA VAL A 105 -12.88 33.37 35.45
C VAL A 105 -13.21 34.81 35.02
N PRO A 106 -14.48 35.20 34.84
CA PRO A 106 -14.84 36.58 34.55
C PRO A 106 -14.52 37.45 35.76
N TRP A 107 -13.57 38.38 35.64
CA TRP A 107 -13.38 39.41 36.64
C TRP A 107 -14.55 40.39 36.56
N THR A 108 -15.38 40.42 37.60
CA THR A 108 -16.34 41.51 37.91
C THR A 108 -15.90 42.23 39.16
#